data_AF-A0A920R5B8-F1
#
_entry.id   AF-A0A920R5B8-F1
#
_cell.length_a   1.000
_cell.length_b   1.000
_cell.length_c   1.000
_cell.angle_alpha   90.00
_cell.angle_beta   90.00
_cell.angle_gamma   90.00
#
_symmetry.space_group_name_H-M   'P 1'
#
loop_
_entity.id
_entity.type
_entity.pdbx_description
1 polymer ?
#
loop_
_entity_poly.entity_id
_entity_poly.type
_entity_poly.pdbx_seq_one_letter_code
_entity_poly.pdbx_strand_id
1 'polypeptide(L)'
;MPISQEEKEFAEHIVDLSLCIGPVYSKRMFGGFGIFLEGLMFGLISDNVYYIKVDEETRSEFEELGLEPFTYDKAGKKMNLGYLQAPEEAMDSAEFYGGVG
;
A
#
# COMPACT_ATOMS: atom_id res chain seq x y z
N MET A 1 2.58 17.34 6.22
CA MET A 1 3.96 17.05 6.67
C MET A 1 4.82 16.87 5.42
N PRO A 2 6.09 17.30 5.40
CA PRO A 2 6.97 16.96 4.30
C PRO A 2 7.17 15.43 4.29
N ILE A 3 7.15 14.84 3.10
CA ILE A 3 7.49 13.43 2.91
C ILE A 3 8.94 13.23 3.36
N SER A 4 9.16 12.34 4.31
CA SER A 4 10.49 11.99 4.82
C SER A 4 11.30 11.23 3.77
N GLN A 5 12.63 11.25 3.89
CA GLN A 5 13.51 10.45 3.03
C GLN A 5 13.20 8.96 3.17
N GLU A 6 12.98 8.49 4.39
CA GLU A 6 12.60 7.11 4.72
C GLU A 6 11.33 6.67 3.97
N GLU A 7 10.29 7.51 3.95
CA GLU A 7 9.04 7.19 3.26
C GLU A 7 9.22 7.10 1.74
N LYS A 8 10.14 7.91 1.17
CA LYS A 8 10.52 7.82 -0.25
C LYS A 8 11.23 6.49 -0.53
N GLU A 9 12.21 6.14 0.30
CA GLU A 9 12.97 4.89 0.18
C GLU A 9 12.05 3.67 0.33
N PHE A 10 11.08 3.74 1.25
CA PHE A 10 10.06 2.70 1.41
C PHE A 10 9.17 2.56 0.18
N ALA A 11 8.72 3.68 -0.42
CA ALA A 11 7.97 3.64 -1.67
C ALA A 11 8.77 3.07 -2.83
N GLU A 12 10.06 3.37 -2.92
CA GLU A 12 10.95 2.79 -3.93
C GLU A 12 11.13 1.28 -3.71
N HIS A 13 11.27 0.84 -2.46
CA HIS A 13 11.36 -0.58 -2.12
C HIS A 13 10.10 -1.35 -2.49
N ILE A 14 8.91 -0.85 -2.13
CA ILE A 14 7.64 -1.50 -2.49
C ILE A 14 7.45 -1.59 -4.01
N VAL A 15 7.87 -0.55 -4.75
CA VAL A 15 7.84 -0.59 -6.22
C VAL A 15 8.74 -1.71 -6.73
N ASP A 16 9.97 -1.82 -6.24
CA ASP A 16 10.94 -2.85 -6.64
C ASP A 16 10.40 -4.27 -6.40
N LEU A 17 9.85 -4.52 -5.20
CA LEU A 17 9.21 -5.79 -4.86
C LEU A 17 8.04 -6.14 -5.80
N SER A 18 7.32 -5.12 -6.25
CA SER A 18 6.13 -5.29 -7.09
C SER A 18 6.47 -5.35 -8.60
N LEU A 19 7.74 -5.25 -9.01
CA LEU A 19 8.10 -5.37 -10.43
C LEU A 19 7.84 -6.78 -10.99
N CYS A 20 7.71 -7.79 -10.12
CA CYS A 20 7.38 -9.16 -10.52
C CYS A 20 5.96 -9.30 -11.11
N ILE A 21 5.03 -8.40 -10.78
CA ILE A 21 3.65 -8.41 -11.27
C ILE A 21 3.41 -7.43 -12.44
N GLY A 22 4.42 -6.61 -12.82
CA GLY A 22 4.34 -5.72 -13.98
C GLY A 22 5.02 -4.36 -13.79
N PRO A 23 4.76 -3.38 -14.67
CA PRO A 23 5.39 -2.06 -14.64
C PRO A 23 4.80 -1.19 -13.53
N VAL A 24 5.17 -1.49 -12.29
CA VAL A 24 4.73 -0.76 -11.10
C VAL A 24 5.50 0.55 -10.94
N TYR A 25 4.81 1.59 -10.48
CA TYR A 25 5.43 2.88 -10.16
C TYR A 25 4.74 3.57 -8.97
N SER A 26 5.47 4.45 -8.29
CA SER A 26 4.93 5.27 -7.20
C SER A 26 4.71 6.73 -7.63
N LYS A 27 3.71 7.39 -7.03
CA LYS A 27 3.42 8.81 -7.26
C LYS A 27 2.97 9.49 -5.98
N ARG A 28 3.45 10.70 -5.73
CA ARG A 28 3.01 11.49 -4.57
C ARG A 28 1.51 11.73 -4.58
N MET A 29 0.82 11.27 -3.55
CA MET A 29 -0.62 11.41 -3.36
C MET A 29 -0.99 11.44 -1.88
N PHE A 30 -1.98 12.26 -1.51
CA PHE A 30 -2.57 12.33 -0.16
C PHE A 30 -1.58 12.59 0.99
N GLY A 31 -0.40 13.16 0.72
CA GLY A 31 0.63 13.40 1.73
C GLY A 31 1.67 12.28 1.86
N GLY A 32 1.56 11.21 1.08
CA GLY A 32 2.55 10.13 0.95
C GLY A 32 2.68 9.68 -0.52
N PHE A 33 2.64 8.37 -0.80
CA PHE A 33 2.81 7.79 -2.14
C PHE A 33 1.71 6.79 -2.51
N GLY A 34 1.03 7.00 -3.64
CA GLY A 34 0.23 5.94 -4.25
C GLY A 34 1.10 5.01 -5.10
N ILE A 35 0.81 3.72 -5.08
CA ILE A 35 1.46 2.66 -5.85
C ILE A 35 0.51 2.19 -6.95
N PHE A 36 1.01 2.17 -8.20
CA PHE A 36 0.23 1.99 -9.40
C PHE A 36 0.77 0.86 -10.27
N LEU A 37 -0.14 0.05 -10.82
CA LEU A 37 0.13 -0.92 -11.87
C LEU A 37 -0.73 -0.56 -13.08
N GLU A 38 -0.11 -0.26 -14.22
CA GLU A 38 -0.82 0.08 -15.47
C GLU A 38 -1.89 1.21 -15.31
N GLY A 39 -1.62 2.17 -14.42
CA GLY A 39 -2.53 3.28 -14.14
C GLY A 39 -3.58 3.01 -13.06
N LEU A 40 -3.69 1.77 -12.56
CA LEU A 40 -4.56 1.40 -11.45
C LEU A 40 -3.81 1.51 -10.12
N MET A 41 -4.34 2.33 -9.21
CA MET A 41 -3.80 2.42 -7.85
C MET A 41 -4.24 1.20 -7.04
N PHE A 42 -3.27 0.42 -6.59
CA PHE A 42 -3.50 -0.77 -5.77
C PHE A 42 -2.88 -0.65 -4.38
N GLY A 43 -2.03 0.34 -4.15
CA GLY A 43 -1.41 0.58 -2.85
C GLY A 43 -1.24 2.06 -2.52
N LEU A 44 -1.07 2.36 -1.24
CA LEU A 44 -0.80 3.69 -0.69
C LEU A 44 0.22 3.55 0.42
N ILE A 45 1.20 4.44 0.47
CA ILE A 45 2.14 4.58 1.57
C ILE A 45 1.88 5.92 2.23
N SER A 46 1.68 5.90 3.55
CA SER A 46 1.49 7.10 4.34
C SER A 46 1.96 6.83 5.76
N ASP A 47 2.72 7.76 6.32
CA ASP A 47 3.29 7.64 7.68
C ASP A 47 4.16 6.37 7.81
N ASN A 48 4.92 6.04 6.76
CA ASN A 48 5.69 4.79 6.63
C ASN A 48 4.87 3.48 6.71
N VAL A 49 3.54 3.56 6.59
CA VAL A 49 2.68 2.37 6.54
C VAL A 49 2.23 2.12 5.11
N TYR A 50 2.37 0.87 4.65
CA TYR A 50 1.82 0.43 3.37
C TYR A 50 0.38 -0.05 3.56
N TYR A 51 -0.51 0.49 2.74
CA TYR A 51 -1.90 0.12 2.67
C TYR A 51 -2.20 -0.44 1.28
N ILE A 52 -2.91 -1.55 1.21
CA ILE A 52 -3.35 -2.18 -0.03
C ILE A 52 -4.83 -1.93 -0.24
N LYS A 53 -5.22 -1.77 -1.51
CA LYS A 53 -6.62 -1.66 -1.88
C LYS A 53 -7.29 -3.03 -1.70
N VAL A 54 -8.33 -3.06 -0.89
CA VAL A 54 -9.24 -4.19 -0.76
C VAL A 54 -10.55 -3.87 -1.47
N ASP A 55 -11.17 -4.90 -2.03
CA ASP A 55 -12.48 -4.78 -2.65
C ASP A 55 -13.57 -4.84 -1.56
N GLU A 56 -14.81 -4.45 -1.88
CA GLU A 56 -15.91 -4.49 -0.92
C GLU A 56 -16.20 -5.92 -0.46
N GLU A 57 -15.93 -6.92 -1.32
CA GLU A 57 -16.11 -8.34 -1.03
C GLU A 57 -15.05 -8.89 -0.06
N THR A 58 -13.78 -8.48 -0.22
CA THR A 58 -12.69 -8.95 0.66
C THR A 58 -12.58 -8.17 1.96
N ARG A 59 -13.27 -7.02 2.06
CA ARG A 59 -13.27 -6.17 3.26
C ARG A 59 -13.63 -6.92 4.54
N SER A 60 -14.65 -7.79 4.51
CA SER A 60 -15.07 -8.53 5.72
C SER A 60 -13.98 -9.48 6.22
N GLU A 61 -13.27 -10.17 5.33
CA GLU A 61 -12.18 -11.07 5.71
C GLU A 61 -11.01 -10.30 6.35
N PHE A 62 -10.74 -9.08 5.89
CA PHE A 62 -9.67 -8.25 6.47
C PHE A 62 -10.08 -7.53 7.77
N GLU A 63 -11.38 -7.22 7.96
CA GLU A 63 -11.88 -6.72 9.25
C GLU A 63 -11.75 -7.79 10.35
N GLU A 64 -11.91 -9.07 10.01
CA GLU A 64 -11.66 -10.19 10.94
C GLU A 64 -10.17 -10.37 11.32
N LEU A 65 -9.26 -9.92 10.46
CA LEU A 65 -7.82 -9.90 10.73
C LEU A 65 -7.38 -8.70 11.60
N GLY A 66 -8.30 -7.79 11.94
CA GLY A 66 -8.03 -6.63 12.80
C GLY A 66 -7.17 -5.54 12.15
N LEU A 67 -7.09 -5.50 10.82
CA LEU A 67 -6.26 -4.54 10.08
C LEU A 67 -6.93 -3.15 10.03
N GLU A 68 -6.16 -2.09 10.30
CA GLU A 68 -6.71 -0.74 10.38
C GLU A 68 -6.98 -0.13 8.98
N PRO A 69 -8.19 0.43 8.74
CA PRO A 69 -8.51 1.09 7.48
C PRO A 69 -7.81 2.45 7.39
N PHE A 70 -7.26 2.73 6.21
CA PHE A 70 -6.84 4.08 5.88
C PHE A 70 -8.05 5.00 5.86
N THR A 71 -8.06 5.98 6.77
CA THR A 71 -9.07 7.02 6.81
C THR A 71 -8.42 8.36 6.54
N TYR A 72 -9.02 9.14 5.66
CA TYR A 72 -8.61 10.52 5.42
C TYR A 72 -9.81 11.45 5.52
N ASP A 73 -9.57 12.67 5.99
CA ASP A 73 -10.60 13.69 6.00
C ASP A 73 -10.77 14.27 4.60
N LYS A 74 -11.98 14.14 4.05
CA LYS A 74 -12.39 14.83 2.84
C LYS A 74 -13.54 15.76 3.20
N ALA A 75 -13.23 17.04 3.36
CA ALA A 75 -14.20 18.10 3.65
C ALA A 75 -15.04 17.84 4.92
N GLY A 76 -14.39 17.41 6.01
CA GLY A 76 -15.04 17.14 7.30
C GLY A 76 -15.75 15.79 7.38
N LYS A 77 -15.60 14.93 6.38
CA LYS A 77 -16.08 13.54 6.40
C LYS A 77 -14.89 12.59 6.33
N LYS A 78 -14.82 11.67 7.30
CA LYS A 78 -13.92 10.52 7.21
C LYS A 78 -14.35 9.66 6.03
N MET A 79 -13.50 9.54 5.03
CA MET A 79 -13.69 8.61 3.92
C MET A 79 -12.74 7.44 4.08
N ASN A 80 -13.31 6.23 3.96
CA ASN A 80 -12.53 5.03 3.70
C ASN A 80 -12.47 4.87 2.18
N LEU A 81 -11.27 4.63 1.64
CA LEU A 81 -11.06 4.38 0.21
C LEU A 81 -11.02 2.88 -0.11
N GLY A 82 -11.34 2.03 0.87
CA GLY A 82 -11.09 0.59 0.79
C GLY A 82 -9.59 0.27 0.78
N TYR A 83 -8.78 0.99 1.55
CA TYR A 83 -7.37 0.65 1.74
C TYR A 83 -7.17 0.19 3.18
N LEU A 84 -6.53 -0.96 3.36
CA LEU A 84 -6.22 -1.55 4.66
C LEU A 84 -4.71 -1.73 4.77
N GLN A 85 -4.18 -1.64 5.98
CA GLN A 85 -2.77 -1.89 6.21
C GLN A 85 -2.39 -3.27 5.68
N ALA A 86 -1.31 -3.33 4.89
CA ALA A 86 -0.77 -4.60 4.43
C ALA A 86 -0.29 -5.40 5.64
N PRO A 87 -0.61 -6.70 5.75
CA PRO A 87 -0.08 -7.53 6.82
C PRO A 87 1.45 -7.55 6.76
N GLU A 88 2.12 -7.60 7.91
CA GLU A 88 3.60 -7.64 7.98
C GLU A 88 4.20 -8.77 7.12
N GLU A 89 3.52 -9.92 7.04
CA GLU A 89 3.93 -11.06 6.21
C GLU A 89 4.01 -10.72 4.71
N ALA A 90 3.20 -9.77 4.22
CA ALA A 90 3.27 -9.34 2.81
C ALA A 90 4.52 -8.50 2.52
N MET A 91 5.12 -7.88 3.55
CA MET A 91 6.38 -7.15 3.43
C MET A 91 7.58 -8.09 3.51
N ASP A 92 7.49 -9.15 4.31
CA ASP A 92 8.55 -10.16 4.48
C ASP A 92 8.64 -11.14 3.28
N SER A 93 7.53 -11.32 2.55
CA SER A 93 7.44 -12.27 1.42
C SER A 93 8.31 -11.92 0.19
N ALA A 94 9.03 -10.79 0.20
CA ALA A 94 10.07 -10.51 -0.80
C ALA A 94 11.22 -11.53 -0.78
N GLU A 95 11.47 -12.17 0.37
CA GLU A 95 12.51 -13.20 0.47
C GLU A 95 12.10 -14.56 -0.13
N PHE A 96 10.83 -14.78 -0.51
CA PHE A 96 10.36 -16.11 -0.90
C PHE A 96 10.50 -16.48 -2.39
N TYR A 97 10.85 -15.55 -3.29
CA TYR A 97 11.15 -15.86 -4.71
C TYR A 97 12.64 -15.76 -5.05
N GLY A 98 13.52 -15.98 -4.07
CA GLY A 98 14.97 -16.04 -4.23
C GLY A 98 15.56 -17.45 -4.38
N GLY A 99 14.76 -18.49 -4.64
CA GLY A 99 15.33 -19.83 -4.78
C GLY A 99 14.36 -20.96 -5.06
N VAL A 100 14.05 -21.18 -6.34
CA VAL A 100 13.86 -22.54 -6.88
C VAL A 100 14.27 -22.57 -8.36
N GLY A 101 15.42 -23.21 -8.62
CA GLY A 101 15.71 -23.98 -9.84
C GLY A 101 15.89 -23.23 -11.15
#